data_AF-A0A6G6Z9Z7-F1
#
_entry.id   AF-A0A6G6Z9Z7-F1
#
_cell.length_a   1.000
_cell.length_b   1.000
_cell.length_c   1.000
_cell.angle_alpha   90.00
_cell.angle_beta   90.00
_cell.angle_gamma   90.00
#
_symmetry.space_group_name_H-M   'P 1'
#
loop_
_entity.id
_entity.type
_entity.pdbx_description
1 polymer ?
#
loop_
_entity_poly.entity_id
_entity_poly.type
_entity_poly.pdbx_seq_one_letter_code
_entity_poly.pdbx_strand_id
1 'polypeptide(L)'
;MMSMIARSLLIAAALLALTVAPSAAQGRSETIAVPTLRASITVADDIVRVGDLIDNAGSAGSIAIYRAPDLGTTGTLPVAQVLNVLRSHQVIGVDTRELKEITVTRLARTIDNKEIEQQVARVLEGRHGLGRAGNIALTFDRDPGDIRLEATNTGAMQPIGVRYDARSTRFDVTFEISNDAGTAPYKLRLTGTAIETIDAAVLVRNVERGELLKASDVLIERRPKAEIGNDAAVRDSTIGMQVRRQLRAGQALRVADLVKPDLVTRDQNVTLIYRTSGLYLTIRGKAIDGGAEGDVVNVMNLQSKRAVSGVVTGRGEVSISVATPRAAPAADATDPNSASVKLSSVAPNAE
;
A
#
# COMPACT_ATOMS: atom_id res chain seq x y z
N MET A 1 -58.13 30.41 -55.90
CA MET A 1 -59.56 30.74 -55.77
C MET A 1 -59.87 30.77 -54.28
N MET A 2 -60.36 31.93 -53.79
CA MET A 2 -60.94 32.24 -52.46
C MET A 2 -60.40 31.50 -51.22
N SER A 3 -59.70 32.16 -50.28
CA SER A 3 -60.19 33.19 -49.33
C SER A 3 -60.41 32.60 -47.94
N MET A 4 -59.58 33.08 -47.01
CA MET A 4 -59.89 33.18 -45.58
C MET A 4 -61.29 33.73 -45.37
N ILE A 5 -62.01 33.31 -44.32
CA ILE A 5 -62.71 34.24 -43.44
C ILE A 5 -62.59 33.72 -42.00
N ALA A 6 -61.53 34.19 -41.33
CA ALA A 6 -61.53 34.38 -39.91
C ALA A 6 -62.24 35.71 -39.61
N ARG A 7 -63.20 35.72 -38.69
CA ARG A 7 -63.65 36.95 -38.02
C ARG A 7 -63.90 36.67 -36.55
N SER A 8 -63.12 37.40 -35.78
CA SER A 8 -63.00 37.54 -34.34
C SER A 8 -63.96 38.61 -33.79
N LEU A 9 -64.02 38.69 -32.44
CA LEU A 9 -64.67 39.70 -31.56
C LEU A 9 -66.17 39.44 -31.27
N LEU A 10 -66.73 39.49 -30.05
CA LEU A 10 -66.33 40.05 -28.74
C LEU A 10 -67.16 39.38 -27.61
N ILE A 11 -66.48 39.20 -26.46
CA ILE A 11 -66.91 39.53 -25.08
C ILE A 11 -68.17 38.85 -24.53
N ALA A 12 -67.91 37.83 -23.72
CA ALA A 12 -68.80 37.34 -22.68
C ALA A 12 -68.81 38.31 -21.48
N ALA A 13 -69.98 38.86 -21.19
CA ALA A 13 -70.29 39.52 -19.93
C ALA A 13 -71.03 38.52 -19.04
N ALA A 14 -70.39 38.07 -17.96
CA ALA A 14 -71.04 37.30 -16.91
C ALA A 14 -70.53 37.73 -15.53
N LEU A 15 -71.33 38.61 -14.93
CA LEU A 15 -71.60 38.84 -13.50
C LEU A 15 -70.67 38.23 -12.44
N LEU A 16 -70.05 39.15 -11.68
CA LEU A 16 -70.05 39.25 -10.21
C LEU A 16 -70.08 37.94 -9.38
N ALA A 17 -68.90 37.56 -8.87
CA ALA A 17 -68.74 37.00 -7.53
C ALA A 17 -67.35 37.38 -6.98
N LEU A 18 -67.22 38.59 -6.44
CA LEU A 18 -66.09 38.96 -5.59
C LEU A 18 -66.21 38.15 -4.29
N THR A 19 -65.46 37.05 -4.20
CA THR A 19 -65.11 36.46 -2.90
C THR A 19 -63.78 37.06 -2.49
N VAL A 20 -63.83 38.06 -1.61
CA VAL A 20 -62.66 38.53 -0.87
C VAL A 20 -62.30 37.40 0.09
N ALA A 21 -61.36 36.55 -0.32
CA ALA A 21 -60.73 35.61 0.60
C ALA A 21 -59.93 36.42 1.63
N PRO A 22 -60.18 36.30 2.94
CA PRO A 22 -59.30 36.89 3.92
C PRO A 22 -57.94 36.21 3.79
N SER A 23 -56.93 36.97 3.39
CA SER A 23 -55.54 36.56 3.48
C SER A 23 -55.22 36.48 4.98
N ALA A 24 -55.45 35.30 5.56
CA ALA A 24 -54.99 35.00 6.89
C ALA A 24 -53.47 35.00 6.85
N ALA A 25 -52.89 36.15 7.18
CA ALA A 25 -51.51 36.25 7.60
C ALA A 25 -51.31 35.22 8.71
N GLN A 26 -50.72 34.08 8.36
CA GLN A 26 -50.16 33.16 9.32
C GLN A 26 -48.97 33.88 9.96
N GLY A 27 -49.28 34.73 10.94
CA GLY A 27 -48.32 35.07 11.98
C GLY A 27 -47.88 33.74 12.56
N ARG A 28 -46.66 33.33 12.25
CA ARG A 28 -45.97 32.28 13.00
C ARG A 28 -46.00 32.78 14.44
N SER A 29 -46.90 32.23 15.22
CA SER A 29 -46.89 32.41 16.67
C SER A 29 -45.66 31.61 17.13
N GLU A 30 -44.50 32.26 17.09
CA GLU A 30 -43.33 31.84 17.86
C GLU A 30 -43.80 31.85 19.31
N THR A 31 -44.19 30.67 19.78
CA THR A 31 -44.38 30.43 21.20
C THR A 31 -43.01 30.73 21.82
N ILE A 32 -42.90 31.83 22.57
CA ILE A 32 -41.64 32.24 23.21
C ILE A 32 -41.36 31.19 24.28
N ALA A 33 -40.68 30.12 23.88
CA ALA A 33 -40.19 29.11 24.79
C ALA A 33 -39.17 29.77 25.72
N VAL A 34 -39.33 29.55 27.02
CA VAL A 34 -38.43 30.15 28.02
C VAL A 34 -36.99 29.71 27.72
N PRO A 35 -36.02 30.64 27.70
CA PRO A 35 -34.63 30.28 27.48
C PRO A 35 -34.13 29.42 28.63
N THR A 36 -33.62 28.22 28.35
CA THR A 36 -33.17 27.28 29.39
C THR A 36 -31.69 26.97 29.27
N LEU A 37 -30.97 26.93 30.38
CA LEU A 37 -29.55 26.55 30.41
C LEU A 37 -29.34 25.06 30.18
N ARG A 38 -28.28 24.74 29.43
CA ARG A 38 -27.77 23.39 29.22
C ARG A 38 -26.75 23.02 30.30
N ALA A 39 -26.80 21.79 30.80
CA ALA A 39 -25.86 21.29 31.82
C ALA A 39 -24.49 20.92 31.23
N SER A 40 -24.46 20.43 29.99
CA SER A 40 -23.24 20.09 29.27
C SER A 40 -23.32 20.60 27.83
N ILE A 41 -22.25 21.23 27.37
CA ILE A 41 -22.16 21.77 26.02
C ILE A 41 -20.87 21.33 25.34
N THR A 42 -20.93 21.22 24.02
CA THR A 42 -19.83 20.78 23.18
C THR A 42 -19.59 21.84 22.13
N VAL A 43 -18.38 22.41 22.08
CA VAL A 43 -18.04 23.56 21.23
C VAL A 43 -16.91 23.20 20.29
N ALA A 44 -16.99 23.60 19.03
CA ALA A 44 -15.93 23.39 18.04
C ALA A 44 -14.91 24.55 18.00
N ASP A 45 -15.38 25.78 18.21
CA ASP A 45 -14.59 27.01 18.12
C ASP A 45 -13.84 27.34 19.42
N ASP A 46 -13.03 28.40 19.41
CA ASP A 46 -12.30 28.90 20.59
C ASP A 46 -13.17 29.77 21.52
N ILE A 47 -14.38 30.13 21.08
CA ILE A 47 -15.31 31.01 21.78
C ILE A 47 -16.64 30.30 22.00
N VAL A 48 -17.12 30.32 23.24
CA VAL A 48 -18.46 29.87 23.64
C VAL A 48 -19.45 31.01 23.48
N ARG A 49 -20.54 30.76 22.75
CA ARG A 49 -21.61 31.73 22.51
C ARG A 49 -22.83 31.47 23.39
N VAL A 50 -23.72 32.46 23.48
CA VAL A 50 -25.00 32.32 24.21
C VAL A 50 -25.82 31.14 23.67
N GLY A 51 -25.85 30.96 22.35
CA GLY A 51 -26.62 29.90 21.71
C GLY A 51 -26.11 28.49 22.02
N ASP A 52 -24.84 28.36 22.41
CA ASP A 52 -24.28 27.07 22.83
C ASP A 52 -24.74 26.69 24.24
N LEU A 53 -24.92 27.69 25.11
CA LEU A 53 -25.25 27.54 26.53
C LEU A 53 -26.76 27.51 26.80
N ILE A 54 -27.56 28.19 25.96
CA ILE A 54 -28.98 28.44 26.19
C ILE A 54 -29.82 27.91 25.03
N ASP A 55 -30.78 27.04 25.34
CA ASP A 55 -31.85 26.69 24.42
C ASP A 55 -32.80 27.87 24.23
N ASN A 56 -33.27 28.11 23.00
CA ASN A 56 -34.17 29.22 22.68
C ASN A 56 -33.58 30.62 22.93
N ALA A 57 -32.26 30.78 22.75
CA ALA A 57 -31.55 32.06 22.93
C ALA A 57 -31.96 33.18 21.95
N GLY A 58 -32.76 32.87 20.92
CA GLY A 58 -33.20 33.83 19.91
C GLY A 58 -32.03 34.55 19.22
N SER A 59 -32.19 35.86 18.99
CA SER A 59 -31.17 36.72 18.35
C SER A 59 -29.90 36.91 19.19
N ALA A 60 -29.97 36.67 20.51
CA ALA A 60 -28.81 36.76 21.39
C ALA A 60 -27.84 35.59 21.23
N GLY A 61 -28.23 34.52 20.52
CA GLY A 61 -27.46 33.29 20.38
C GLY A 61 -26.06 33.45 19.78
N SER A 62 -25.81 34.47 18.96
CA SER A 62 -24.51 34.71 18.32
C SER A 62 -23.50 35.46 19.19
N ILE A 63 -23.91 35.99 20.35
CA ILE A 63 -23.07 36.78 21.23
C ILE A 63 -22.01 35.88 21.88
N ALA A 64 -20.75 36.29 21.75
CA ALA A 64 -19.59 35.64 22.38
C ALA A 64 -19.53 35.98 23.88
N ILE A 65 -19.37 34.97 24.75
CA ILE A 65 -19.35 35.17 26.21
C ILE A 65 -18.01 34.73 26.82
N TYR A 66 -17.55 33.52 26.50
CA TYR A 66 -16.39 32.91 27.15
C TYR A 66 -15.40 32.36 26.14
N ARG A 67 -14.14 32.24 26.57
CA ARG A 67 -13.13 31.44 25.84
C ARG A 67 -13.30 29.97 26.21
N ALA A 68 -13.34 29.10 25.21
CA ALA A 68 -13.45 27.67 25.40
C ALA A 68 -12.15 27.10 26.03
N PRO A 69 -12.23 25.94 26.71
CA PRO A 69 -11.06 25.22 27.21
C PRO A 69 -10.07 24.80 26.11
N ASP A 70 -8.95 24.18 26.50
CA ASP A 70 -8.00 23.62 25.54
C ASP A 70 -8.64 22.53 24.68
N LEU A 71 -8.09 22.33 23.49
CA LEU A 71 -8.59 21.38 22.50
C LEU A 71 -8.71 19.96 23.08
N GLY A 72 -9.93 19.40 23.05
CA GLY A 72 -10.20 18.06 23.53
C GLY A 72 -10.18 17.94 25.06
N THR A 73 -10.27 19.06 25.76
CA THR A 73 -10.41 19.12 27.22
C THR A 73 -11.79 19.62 27.62
N THR A 74 -12.12 19.37 28.88
CA THR A 74 -13.38 19.76 29.49
C THR A 74 -13.10 20.75 30.62
N GLY A 75 -13.76 21.89 30.57
CA GLY A 75 -13.74 22.91 31.62
C GLY A 75 -15.10 23.04 32.29
N THR A 76 -15.12 23.62 33.48
CA THR A 76 -16.33 23.88 34.25
C THR A 76 -16.57 25.38 34.36
N LEU A 77 -17.81 25.80 34.14
CA LEU A 77 -18.25 27.19 34.21
C LEU A 77 -19.34 27.34 35.28
N PRO A 78 -19.10 28.11 36.37
CA PRO A 78 -20.10 28.34 37.41
C PRO A 78 -21.31 29.11 36.86
N VAL A 79 -22.53 28.64 37.17
CA VAL A 79 -23.77 29.26 36.67
C VAL A 79 -23.92 30.71 37.13
N ALA A 80 -23.48 31.02 38.35
CA ALA A 80 -23.49 32.39 38.87
C ALA A 80 -22.67 33.35 37.98
N GLN A 81 -21.53 32.89 37.45
CA GLN A 81 -20.70 33.68 36.56
C GLN A 81 -21.38 33.85 35.19
N VAL A 82 -21.97 32.78 34.65
CA VAL A 82 -22.72 32.82 33.39
C VAL A 82 -23.88 33.82 33.46
N LEU A 83 -24.67 33.81 34.54
CA LEU A 83 -25.77 34.77 34.74
C LEU A 83 -25.30 36.22 34.86
N ASN A 84 -24.11 36.46 35.43
CA ASN A 84 -23.55 37.81 35.51
C ASN A 84 -23.25 38.37 34.12
N VAL A 85 -22.65 37.56 33.24
CA VAL A 85 -22.28 38.00 31.89
C VAL A 85 -23.52 38.07 30.98
N LEU A 86 -24.49 37.16 31.13
CA LEU A 86 -25.76 37.24 30.40
C LEU A 86 -26.53 38.53 30.73
N ARG A 87 -26.55 38.94 32.01
CA ARG A 87 -27.17 40.21 32.43
C ARG A 87 -26.48 41.42 31.81
N SER A 88 -25.15 41.43 31.68
CA SER A 88 -24.45 42.52 30.98
C SER A 88 -24.78 42.59 29.49
N HIS A 89 -25.15 41.47 28.87
CA HIS A 89 -25.62 41.40 27.49
C HIS A 89 -27.15 41.50 27.35
N GLN A 90 -27.86 41.91 28.41
CA GLN A 90 -29.32 42.09 28.43
C GLN A 90 -30.13 40.81 28.14
N VAL A 91 -29.54 39.63 28.35
CA VAL A 91 -30.25 38.34 28.29
C VAL A 91 -30.83 38.05 29.68
N ILE A 92 -32.16 38.16 29.80
CA ILE A 92 -32.90 38.13 31.08
C ILE A 92 -33.96 37.00 31.03
N GLY A 93 -34.26 36.38 32.18
CA GLY A 93 -35.33 35.38 32.29
C GLY A 93 -34.93 33.95 31.92
N VAL A 94 -33.65 33.61 32.08
CA VAL A 94 -33.11 32.27 31.79
C VAL A 94 -33.41 31.31 32.93
N ASP A 95 -34.06 30.18 32.62
CA ASP A 95 -34.26 29.09 33.57
C ASP A 95 -32.96 28.29 33.73
N THR A 96 -32.51 28.18 34.98
CA THR A 96 -31.25 27.54 35.35
C THR A 96 -31.40 26.08 35.74
N ARG A 97 -32.64 25.55 35.88
CA ARG A 97 -32.93 24.18 36.31
C ARG A 97 -32.14 23.73 37.57
N GLU A 98 -31.89 24.67 38.49
CA GLU A 98 -31.10 24.46 39.73
C GLU A 98 -29.64 24.01 39.52
N LEU A 99 -29.08 24.21 38.31
CA LEU A 99 -27.70 23.89 38.01
C LEU A 99 -26.74 24.83 38.74
N LYS A 100 -25.66 24.27 39.31
CA LYS A 100 -24.57 25.04 39.93
C LYS A 100 -23.40 25.29 38.97
N GLU A 101 -23.13 24.33 38.09
CA GLU A 101 -22.01 24.35 37.16
C GLU A 101 -22.44 23.81 35.79
N ILE A 102 -21.79 24.32 34.74
CA ILE A 102 -21.97 23.90 33.35
C ILE A 102 -20.65 23.30 32.88
N THR A 103 -20.73 22.11 32.29
CA THR A 103 -19.56 21.43 31.73
C THR A 103 -19.41 21.82 30.27
N VAL A 104 -18.24 22.33 29.89
CA VAL A 104 -17.93 22.75 28.52
C VAL A 104 -16.80 21.89 27.98
N THR A 105 -17.09 21.11 26.94
CA THR A 105 -16.09 20.28 26.26
C THR A 105 -15.77 20.89 24.92
N ARG A 106 -14.48 21.13 24.64
CA ARG A 106 -14.04 21.59 23.32
C ARG A 106 -13.70 20.39 22.44
N LEU A 107 -14.36 20.27 21.29
CA LEU A 107 -14.06 19.21 20.33
C LEU A 107 -12.67 19.41 19.74
N ALA A 108 -11.95 18.30 19.56
CA ALA A 108 -10.67 18.29 18.89
C ALA A 108 -10.54 17.05 18.01
N ARG A 109 -9.89 17.24 16.87
CA ARG A 109 -9.39 16.15 16.05
C ARG A 109 -7.97 15.84 16.49
N THR A 110 -7.70 14.59 16.83
CA THR A 110 -6.34 14.15 17.16
C THR A 110 -5.77 13.42 15.96
N ILE A 111 -4.56 13.79 15.57
CA ILE A 111 -3.75 13.06 14.58
C ILE A 111 -2.64 12.37 15.37
N ASP A 112 -2.67 11.05 15.36
CA ASP A 112 -1.67 10.22 16.04
C ASP A 112 -0.36 10.16 15.25
N ASN A 113 0.73 9.90 15.96
CA ASN A 113 2.05 9.80 15.33
C ASN A 113 2.10 8.77 14.18
N LYS A 114 1.37 7.65 14.29
CA LYS A 114 1.36 6.62 13.24
C LYS A 114 0.64 7.10 11.98
N GLU A 115 -0.43 7.89 12.10
CA GLU A 115 -1.04 8.53 10.94
C GLU A 115 -0.06 9.52 10.26
N ILE A 116 0.66 10.33 11.04
CA ILE A 116 1.68 11.27 10.54
C ILE A 116 2.77 10.51 9.76
N GLU A 117 3.35 9.47 10.36
CA GLU A 117 4.36 8.61 9.72
C GLU A 117 3.87 8.04 8.39
N GLN A 118 2.64 7.53 8.36
CA GLN A 118 2.08 6.99 7.13
C GLN A 118 1.89 8.06 6.05
N GLN A 119 1.44 9.27 6.41
CA GLN A 119 1.29 10.35 5.44
C GLN A 119 2.65 10.82 4.91
N VAL A 120 3.64 10.97 5.77
CA VAL A 120 5.02 11.31 5.35
C VAL A 120 5.58 10.23 4.43
N ALA A 121 5.46 8.96 4.80
CA ALA A 121 5.93 7.83 3.99
C ALA A 121 5.21 7.76 2.63
N ARG A 122 3.89 8.00 2.59
CA ARG A 122 3.11 8.07 1.33
C ARG A 122 3.59 9.18 0.41
N VAL A 123 3.95 10.34 0.95
CA VAL A 123 4.42 11.48 0.16
C VAL A 123 5.86 11.30 -0.34
N LEU A 124 6.67 10.55 0.39
CA LEU A 124 8.04 10.21 0.02
C LEU A 124 8.13 8.96 -0.87
N GLU A 125 7.04 8.21 -1.04
CA GLU A 125 6.99 7.00 -1.88
C GLU A 125 7.44 7.29 -3.33
N GLY A 126 8.31 6.43 -3.86
CA GLY A 126 8.81 6.52 -5.23
C GLY A 126 9.75 7.71 -5.50
N ARG A 127 10.03 8.56 -4.50
CA ARG A 127 10.85 9.76 -4.69
C ARG A 127 12.34 9.46 -4.53
N HIS A 128 13.15 9.87 -5.52
CA HIS A 128 14.62 9.71 -5.53
C HIS A 128 15.13 8.30 -5.15
N GLY A 129 14.41 7.26 -5.57
CA GLY A 129 14.80 5.87 -5.34
C GLY A 129 14.27 5.25 -4.05
N LEU A 130 13.48 5.98 -3.25
CA LEU A 130 12.73 5.38 -2.15
C LEU A 130 11.69 4.39 -2.69
N GLY A 131 11.54 3.28 -1.97
CA GLY A 131 10.57 2.24 -2.28
C GLY A 131 9.13 2.64 -1.94
N ARG A 132 8.30 1.62 -1.68
CA ARG A 132 6.90 1.82 -1.25
C ARG A 132 6.85 2.44 0.14
N ALA A 133 5.77 3.16 0.46
CA ALA A 133 5.57 3.79 1.77
C ALA A 133 5.79 2.82 2.95
N GLY A 134 5.29 1.58 2.83
CA GLY A 134 5.45 0.56 3.87
C GLY A 134 6.90 0.13 4.13
N ASN A 135 7.81 0.38 3.19
CA ASN A 135 9.23 0.04 3.25
C ASN A 135 10.10 1.22 3.70
N ILE A 136 9.53 2.40 3.93
CA ILE A 136 10.30 3.57 4.37
C ILE A 136 10.30 3.59 5.90
N ALA A 137 11.49 3.58 6.50
CA ALA A 137 11.64 3.87 7.92
C ALA A 137 11.96 5.35 8.10
N LEU A 138 11.19 6.02 8.95
CA LEU A 138 11.29 7.44 9.23
C LEU A 138 11.91 7.65 10.62
N THR A 139 12.73 8.69 10.75
CA THR A 139 13.20 9.18 12.04
C THR A 139 13.09 10.70 12.03
N PHE A 140 12.21 11.24 12.88
CA PHE A 140 12.00 12.68 12.94
C PHE A 140 13.06 13.36 13.80
N ASP A 141 13.46 14.57 13.42
CA ASP A 141 14.39 15.38 14.22
C ASP A 141 13.76 15.80 15.57
N ARG A 142 12.45 16.01 15.55
CA ARG A 142 11.61 16.27 16.71
C ARG A 142 10.43 15.31 16.63
N ASP A 143 10.19 14.58 17.72
CA ASP A 143 9.00 13.75 17.84
C ASP A 143 7.75 14.64 17.67
N PRO A 144 6.91 14.40 16.63
CA PRO A 144 5.72 15.19 16.41
C PRO A 144 4.67 14.98 17.51
N GLY A 145 4.71 13.84 18.21
CA GLY A 145 3.69 13.47 19.19
C GLY A 145 2.28 13.45 18.61
N ASP A 146 1.28 13.42 19.50
CA ASP A 146 -0.12 13.53 19.10
C ASP A 146 -0.49 14.99 18.88
N ILE A 147 -0.91 15.33 17.67
CA ILE A 147 -1.28 16.69 17.30
C ILE A 147 -2.79 16.84 17.48
N ARG A 148 -3.19 17.79 18.33
CA ARG A 148 -4.60 18.14 18.55
C ARG A 148 -4.94 19.37 17.73
N LEU A 149 -5.91 19.21 16.84
CA LEU A 149 -6.42 20.23 15.95
C LEU A 149 -7.86 20.58 16.34
N GLU A 150 -8.29 21.77 15.97
CA GLU A 150 -9.70 22.15 16.11
C GLU A 150 -10.59 21.24 15.27
N ALA A 151 -11.81 20.97 15.73
CA ALA A 151 -12.73 20.07 15.04
C ALA A 151 -13.13 20.56 13.64
N THR A 152 -13.02 21.87 13.40
CA THR A 152 -13.24 22.50 12.08
C THR A 152 -12.14 22.16 11.06
N ASN A 153 -10.99 21.63 11.50
CA ASN A 153 -9.93 21.12 10.63
C ASN A 153 -10.20 19.67 10.20
N THR A 154 -11.21 19.50 9.36
CA THR A 154 -11.65 18.21 8.79
C THR A 154 -10.88 17.82 7.53
N GLY A 155 -10.14 18.76 6.92
CA GLY A 155 -9.40 18.53 5.68
C GLY A 155 -8.42 17.36 5.76
N ALA A 156 -8.15 16.73 4.61
CA ALA A 156 -7.05 15.77 4.49
C ALA A 156 -5.70 16.48 4.64
N MET A 157 -4.69 15.77 5.13
CA MET A 157 -3.33 16.28 5.23
C MET A 157 -2.72 16.37 3.82
N GLN A 158 -2.67 17.57 3.23
CA GLN A 158 -2.19 17.79 1.88
C GLN A 158 -0.74 18.27 1.88
N PRO A 159 0.18 17.65 1.12
CA PRO A 159 1.56 18.10 1.05
C PRO A 159 1.67 19.37 0.19
N ILE A 160 2.10 20.49 0.79
CA ILE A 160 2.34 21.76 0.07
C ILE A 160 3.81 21.94 -0.33
N GLY A 161 4.72 21.30 0.39
CA GLY A 161 6.15 21.37 0.13
C GLY A 161 6.81 20.05 0.50
N VAL A 162 7.56 19.48 -0.43
CA VAL A 162 8.23 18.18 -0.24
C VAL A 162 9.64 18.27 -0.78
N ARG A 163 10.61 18.18 0.11
CA ARG A 163 12.03 18.12 -0.24
C ARG A 163 12.63 16.88 0.37
N TYR A 164 13.35 16.11 -0.43
CA TYR A 164 14.09 14.95 0.03
C TYR A 164 15.45 14.92 -0.66
N ASP A 165 16.51 14.73 0.11
CA ASP A 165 17.88 14.60 -0.38
C ASP A 165 18.37 13.17 -0.14
N ALA A 166 18.58 12.42 -1.22
CA ALA A 166 19.01 11.02 -1.17
C ALA A 166 20.43 10.83 -0.64
N ARG A 167 21.30 11.86 -0.70
CA ARG A 167 22.68 11.74 -0.19
C ARG A 167 22.74 11.82 1.34
N SER A 168 21.99 12.76 1.90
CA SER A 168 21.90 12.95 3.35
C SER A 168 20.75 12.16 3.99
N THR A 169 19.90 11.52 3.17
CA THR A 169 18.64 10.84 3.56
C THR A 169 17.65 11.76 4.28
N ARG A 170 17.84 13.08 4.20
CA ARG A 170 17.01 14.04 4.93
C ARG A 170 15.78 14.43 4.14
N PHE A 171 14.65 14.52 4.84
CA PHE A 171 13.42 15.06 4.31
C PHE A 171 12.98 16.33 5.06
N ASP A 172 12.24 17.17 4.33
CA ASP A 172 11.53 18.33 4.84
C ASP A 172 10.19 18.37 4.12
N VAL A 173 9.13 18.07 4.86
CA VAL A 173 7.76 18.00 4.35
C VAL A 173 6.91 18.99 5.10
N THR A 174 6.20 19.83 4.36
CA THR A 174 5.19 20.73 4.90
C THR A 174 3.83 20.30 4.40
N PHE A 175 2.94 20.05 5.35
CA PHE A 175 1.54 19.72 5.14
C PHE A 175 0.64 20.90 5.47
N GLU A 176 -0.49 20.97 4.78
CA GLU A 176 -1.58 21.89 5.03
C GLU A 176 -2.87 21.10 5.27
N ILE A 177 -3.63 21.50 6.28
CA ILE A 177 -4.91 20.89 6.64
C ILE A 177 -5.96 21.98 6.49
N SER A 178 -6.87 21.77 5.55
CA SER A 178 -7.96 22.70 5.27
C SER A 178 -8.97 22.74 6.42
N ASN A 179 -9.54 23.93 6.61
CA ASN A 179 -10.56 24.20 7.61
C ASN A 179 -11.90 24.50 6.92
N ASP A 180 -12.97 23.81 7.33
CA ASP A 180 -14.30 23.97 6.72
C ASP A 180 -15.00 25.27 7.15
N ALA A 181 -14.57 25.88 8.26
CA ALA A 181 -15.12 27.13 8.79
C ALA A 181 -14.52 28.40 8.13
N GLY A 182 -13.73 28.25 7.06
CA GLY A 182 -13.15 29.39 6.33
C GLY A 182 -12.01 30.11 7.05
N THR A 183 -11.49 29.53 8.14
CA THR A 183 -10.31 30.02 8.85
C THR A 183 -9.03 29.64 8.11
N ALA A 184 -7.92 30.33 8.41
CA ALA A 184 -6.61 29.99 7.85
C ALA A 184 -6.28 28.50 8.08
N PRO A 185 -5.76 27.79 7.06
CA PRO A 185 -5.48 26.37 7.17
C PRO A 185 -4.30 26.12 8.13
N TYR A 186 -4.34 24.97 8.79
CA TYR A 186 -3.27 24.58 9.71
C TYR A 186 -2.06 24.04 8.94
N LYS A 187 -0.88 24.61 9.19
CA LYS A 187 0.38 24.20 8.53
C LYS A 187 1.26 23.40 9.48
N LEU A 188 1.66 22.21 9.06
CA LEU A 188 2.50 21.30 9.81
C LEU A 188 3.80 21.03 9.04
N ARG A 189 4.94 21.42 9.61
CA ARG A 189 6.26 21.12 9.03
C ARG A 189 6.96 20.03 9.80
N LEU A 190 7.42 19.01 9.09
CA LEU A 190 8.08 17.83 9.62
C LEU A 190 9.43 17.64 8.91
N THR A 191 10.48 17.45 9.71
CA THR A 191 11.83 17.21 9.21
C THR A 191 12.42 15.99 9.89
N GLY A 192 13.30 15.30 9.18
CA GLY A 192 13.93 14.09 9.69
C GLY A 192 14.76 13.38 8.63
N THR A 193 15.02 12.09 8.87
CA THR A 193 15.64 11.18 7.93
C THR A 193 14.67 10.08 7.49
N ALA A 194 14.75 9.70 6.21
CA ALA A 194 13.96 8.64 5.62
C ALA A 194 14.90 7.66 4.93
N ILE A 195 14.87 6.40 5.35
CA ILE A 195 15.68 5.33 4.77
C ILE A 195 14.78 4.24 4.19
N GLU A 196 15.12 3.75 3.00
CA GLU A 196 14.46 2.58 2.44
C GLU A 196 14.94 1.34 3.20
N THR A 197 14.00 0.60 3.77
CA THR A 197 14.20 -0.66 4.47
C THR A 197 13.53 -1.79 3.71
N ILE A 198 14.09 -2.98 3.85
CA ILE A 198 13.54 -4.20 3.27
C ILE A 198 13.46 -5.26 4.35
N ASP A 199 12.47 -6.14 4.22
CA ASP A 199 12.37 -7.35 5.02
C ASP A 199 13.45 -8.32 4.54
N ALA A 200 14.47 -8.50 5.37
CA ALA A 200 15.59 -9.37 5.07
C ALA A 200 15.53 -10.62 5.94
N ALA A 201 15.80 -11.77 5.32
CA ALA A 201 16.05 -13.02 6.04
C ALA A 201 17.39 -12.92 6.78
N VAL A 202 17.39 -12.94 8.11
CA VAL A 202 18.58 -12.87 8.96
C VAL A 202 18.79 -14.21 9.66
N LEU A 203 20.05 -14.64 9.74
CA LEU A 203 20.41 -15.89 10.42
C LEU A 203 20.38 -15.73 11.95
N VAL A 204 19.77 -16.69 12.64
CA VAL A 204 19.72 -16.73 14.11
C VAL A 204 20.97 -17.39 14.70
N ARG A 205 21.64 -18.25 13.94
CA ARG A 205 22.84 -18.99 14.35
C ARG A 205 23.90 -19.00 13.26
N ASN A 206 25.10 -19.45 13.62
CA ASN A 206 26.14 -19.75 12.65
C ASN A 206 25.75 -20.99 11.83
N VAL A 207 25.97 -20.92 10.52
CA VAL A 207 25.65 -21.99 9.56
C VAL A 207 26.88 -22.25 8.70
N GLU A 208 27.24 -23.52 8.58
CA GLU A 208 28.42 -23.91 7.81
C GLU A 208 28.15 -24.02 6.31
N ARG A 209 29.22 -24.04 5.53
CA ARG A 209 29.13 -24.28 4.09
C ARG A 209 28.51 -25.67 3.86
N GLY A 210 27.50 -25.73 2.99
CA GLY A 210 26.86 -26.97 2.63
C GLY A 210 25.74 -27.40 3.57
N GLU A 211 25.45 -26.63 4.60
CA GLU A 211 24.35 -26.91 5.52
C GLU A 211 23.01 -26.41 4.96
N LEU A 212 21.94 -27.17 5.22
CA LEU A 212 20.57 -26.86 4.79
C LEU A 212 19.88 -25.93 5.78
N LEU A 213 19.32 -24.83 5.29
CA LEU A 213 18.63 -23.84 6.10
C LEU A 213 17.23 -24.29 6.47
N LYS A 214 16.94 -24.28 7.77
CA LYS A 214 15.62 -24.57 8.33
C LYS A 214 14.88 -23.28 8.64
N ALA A 215 13.55 -23.37 8.76
CA ALA A 215 12.70 -22.24 9.13
C ALA A 215 13.05 -21.62 10.50
N SER A 216 13.62 -22.41 11.42
CA SER A 216 14.11 -21.98 12.74
C SER A 216 15.40 -21.16 12.68
N ASP A 217 16.18 -21.32 11.62
CA ASP A 217 17.49 -20.68 11.49
C ASP A 217 17.39 -19.28 10.89
N VAL A 218 16.21 -18.91 10.37
CA VAL A 218 15.96 -17.67 9.64
C VAL A 218 14.85 -16.86 10.31
N LEU A 219 15.14 -15.59 10.58
CA LEU A 219 14.19 -14.59 11.09
C LEU A 219 13.97 -13.51 10.02
N ILE A 220 12.81 -12.85 10.04
CA ILE A 220 12.59 -11.64 9.22
C ILE A 220 12.92 -10.43 10.08
N GLU A 221 13.84 -9.61 9.60
CA GLU A 221 14.21 -8.35 10.25
C GLU A 221 14.22 -7.22 9.22
N ARG A 222 13.74 -6.03 9.61
CA ARG A 222 13.79 -4.84 8.77
C ARG A 222 15.19 -4.25 8.80
N ARG A 223 15.84 -4.21 7.64
CA ARG A 223 17.20 -3.67 7.51
C ARG A 223 17.28 -2.62 6.41
N PRO A 224 18.21 -1.65 6.51
CA PRO A 224 18.41 -0.67 5.46
C PRO A 224 18.80 -1.36 4.14
N LYS A 225 18.09 -1.03 3.06
CA LYS A 225 18.38 -1.59 1.73
C LYS A 225 19.79 -1.27 1.26
N ALA A 226 20.34 -0.13 1.67
CA ALA A 226 21.70 0.29 1.34
C ALA A 226 22.78 -0.70 1.84
N GLU A 227 22.54 -1.41 2.95
CA GLU A 227 23.51 -2.36 3.51
C GLU A 227 23.45 -3.75 2.82
N ILE A 228 22.26 -4.15 2.38
CA ILE A 228 22.02 -5.49 1.84
C ILE A 228 22.14 -5.50 0.31
N GLY A 229 21.74 -4.41 -0.34
CA GLY A 229 21.60 -4.31 -1.78
C GLY A 229 20.29 -4.92 -2.29
N ASN A 230 20.20 -5.12 -3.60
CA ASN A 230 19.01 -5.67 -4.26
C ASN A 230 18.89 -7.20 -4.14
N ASP A 231 19.93 -7.89 -3.66
CA ASP A 231 20.01 -9.36 -3.62
C ASP A 231 19.53 -9.95 -2.28
N ALA A 232 18.71 -9.23 -1.51
CA ALA A 232 18.18 -9.76 -0.25
C ALA A 232 17.34 -11.01 -0.50
N ALA A 233 17.63 -12.08 0.24
CA ALA A 233 16.85 -13.31 0.14
C ALA A 233 15.54 -13.18 0.94
N VAL A 234 14.44 -13.66 0.33
CA VAL A 234 13.14 -13.76 0.99
C VAL A 234 13.12 -15.02 1.85
N ARG A 235 12.57 -14.95 3.07
CA ARG A 235 12.56 -16.09 4.01
C ARG A 235 12.04 -17.37 3.37
N ASP A 236 10.90 -17.30 2.69
CA ASP A 236 10.22 -18.49 2.16
C ASP A 236 11.01 -19.19 1.06
N SER A 237 11.75 -18.42 0.24
CA SER A 237 12.63 -18.99 -0.80
C SER A 237 13.99 -19.45 -0.26
N THR A 238 14.30 -19.13 1.00
CA THR A 238 15.56 -19.46 1.65
C THR A 238 15.49 -20.78 2.42
N ILE A 239 14.29 -21.15 2.89
CA ILE A 239 14.07 -22.40 3.61
C ILE A 239 14.26 -23.59 2.66
N GLY A 240 15.05 -24.58 3.07
CA GLY A 240 15.39 -25.74 2.25
C GLY A 240 16.53 -25.52 1.27
N MET A 241 17.07 -24.29 1.17
CA MET A 241 18.28 -24.00 0.42
C MET A 241 19.53 -24.34 1.25
N GLN A 242 20.63 -24.56 0.55
CA GLN A 242 21.93 -24.85 1.13
C GLN A 242 22.82 -23.61 1.07
N VAL A 243 23.67 -23.40 2.08
CA VAL A 243 24.55 -22.23 2.11
C VAL A 243 25.83 -22.47 1.33
N ARG A 244 26.18 -21.55 0.42
CA ARG A 244 27.38 -21.64 -0.43
C ARG A 244 28.70 -21.43 0.33
N ARG A 245 28.67 -20.64 1.40
CA ARG A 245 29.81 -20.30 2.28
C ARG A 245 29.39 -20.30 3.74
N GLN A 246 30.34 -20.28 4.66
CA GLN A 246 30.01 -20.12 6.09
C GLN A 246 29.42 -18.74 6.35
N LEU A 247 28.32 -18.69 7.11
CA LEU A 247 27.64 -17.45 7.50
C LEU A 247 27.48 -17.39 9.01
N ARG A 248 27.52 -16.16 9.54
CA ARG A 248 27.43 -15.90 10.98
C ARG A 248 26.01 -15.52 11.39
N ALA A 249 25.68 -15.76 12.66
CA ALA A 249 24.48 -15.24 13.28
C ALA A 249 24.39 -13.71 13.14
N GLY A 250 23.18 -13.19 12.93
CA GLY A 250 22.89 -11.77 12.74
C GLY A 250 23.16 -11.24 11.32
N GLN A 251 23.70 -12.07 10.42
CA GLN A 251 23.96 -11.68 9.04
C GLN A 251 22.69 -11.82 8.17
N ALA A 252 22.41 -10.81 7.37
CA ALA A 252 21.36 -10.86 6.35
C ALA A 252 21.75 -11.78 5.19
N LEU A 253 20.84 -12.66 4.80
CA LEU A 253 20.99 -13.62 3.72
C LEU A 253 20.79 -12.94 2.38
N ARG A 254 21.69 -13.26 1.45
CA ARG A 254 21.62 -12.82 0.05
C ARG A 254 21.36 -14.01 -0.85
N VAL A 255 20.68 -13.80 -1.96
CA VAL A 255 20.40 -14.86 -2.94
C VAL A 255 21.69 -15.49 -3.46
N ALA A 256 22.76 -14.70 -3.63
CA ALA A 256 24.07 -15.17 -4.05
C ALA A 256 24.78 -16.11 -3.05
N ASP A 257 24.36 -16.08 -1.78
CA ASP A 257 24.89 -16.93 -0.71
C ASP A 257 24.17 -18.29 -0.63
N LEU A 258 23.06 -18.44 -1.36
CA LEU A 258 22.20 -19.62 -1.35
C LEU A 258 22.40 -20.43 -2.63
N VAL A 259 22.34 -21.74 -2.49
CA VAL A 259 22.33 -22.69 -3.60
C VAL A 259 21.26 -23.75 -3.36
N LYS A 260 20.74 -24.35 -4.42
CA LYS A 260 19.85 -25.50 -4.30
C LYS A 260 20.59 -26.62 -3.56
N PRO A 261 19.89 -27.40 -2.71
CA PRO A 261 20.51 -28.51 -2.01
C PRO A 261 20.92 -29.61 -2.99
N ASP A 262 22.09 -30.20 -2.74
CA ASP A 262 22.55 -31.33 -3.53
C ASP A 262 21.66 -32.55 -3.24
N LEU A 263 20.94 -33.02 -4.26
CA LEU A 263 20.11 -34.23 -4.13
C LEU A 263 20.95 -35.51 -4.28
N VAL A 264 22.11 -35.37 -4.92
CA VAL A 264 23.12 -36.41 -5.09
C VAL A 264 24.45 -35.83 -4.64
N THR A 265 25.13 -36.54 -3.74
CA THR A 265 26.46 -36.19 -3.25
C THR A 265 27.53 -37.05 -3.93
N ARG A 266 28.76 -36.54 -3.98
CA ARG A 266 29.90 -37.30 -4.50
C ARG A 266 30.07 -38.60 -3.71
N ASP A 267 30.39 -39.67 -4.43
CA ASP A 267 30.55 -41.03 -3.91
C ASP A 267 29.28 -41.68 -3.36
N GLN A 268 28.11 -41.06 -3.52
CA GLN A 268 26.83 -41.63 -3.09
C GLN A 268 26.37 -42.76 -4.02
N ASN A 269 25.79 -43.80 -3.45
CA ASN A 269 25.08 -44.82 -4.22
C ASN A 269 23.78 -44.23 -4.77
N VAL A 270 23.62 -44.28 -6.09
CA VAL A 270 22.47 -43.71 -6.80
C VAL A 270 21.81 -44.75 -7.70
N THR A 271 20.52 -44.54 -7.97
CA THR A 271 19.75 -45.32 -8.95
C THR A 271 19.75 -44.56 -10.27
N LEU A 272 20.32 -45.17 -11.29
CA LEU A 272 20.24 -44.66 -12.65
C LEU A 272 18.95 -45.17 -13.27
N ILE A 273 18.15 -44.25 -13.80
CA ILE A 273 16.88 -44.54 -14.45
C ILE A 273 17.04 -44.24 -15.93
N TYR A 274 16.82 -45.24 -16.77
CA TYR A 274 16.78 -45.07 -18.22
C TYR A 274 15.33 -45.23 -18.68
N ARG A 275 14.79 -44.19 -19.32
CA ARG A 275 13.41 -44.19 -19.86
C ARG A 275 13.45 -43.86 -21.33
N THR A 276 12.85 -44.72 -22.14
CA THR A 276 12.53 -44.46 -23.56
C THR A 276 11.14 -45.03 -23.87
N SER A 277 10.62 -44.80 -25.08
CA SER A 277 9.27 -45.23 -25.48
C SER A 277 9.07 -46.74 -25.27
N GLY A 278 8.35 -47.12 -24.21
CA GLY A 278 8.06 -48.52 -23.86
C GLY A 278 9.12 -49.25 -23.02
N LEU A 279 10.21 -48.60 -22.60
CA LEU A 279 11.28 -49.25 -21.81
C LEU A 279 11.65 -48.42 -20.57
N TYR A 280 11.66 -49.09 -19.41
CA TYR A 280 12.05 -48.54 -18.12
C TYR A 280 13.11 -49.46 -17.49
N LEU A 281 14.34 -48.96 -17.38
CA LEU A 281 15.44 -49.73 -16.79
C LEU A 281 15.99 -48.99 -15.57
N THR A 282 16.29 -49.74 -14.51
CA THR A 282 16.92 -49.21 -13.29
C THR A 282 18.22 -49.95 -13.02
N ILE A 283 19.28 -49.20 -12.77
CA ILE A 283 20.62 -49.73 -12.52
C ILE A 283 21.19 -49.04 -11.29
N ARG A 284 21.94 -49.76 -10.45
CA ARG A 284 22.68 -49.15 -9.35
C ARG A 284 24.02 -48.62 -9.85
N GLY A 285 24.35 -47.41 -9.43
CA GLY A 285 25.66 -46.82 -9.67
C GLY A 285 26.15 -46.03 -8.46
N LYS A 286 27.31 -45.41 -8.65
CA LYS A 286 27.98 -44.57 -7.68
C LYS A 286 28.26 -43.21 -8.31
N ALA A 287 27.77 -42.14 -7.72
CA ALA A 287 27.98 -40.78 -8.20
C ALA A 287 29.46 -40.39 -8.10
N ILE A 288 30.03 -39.88 -9.19
CA ILE A 288 31.38 -39.32 -9.23
C ILE A 288 31.32 -37.85 -8.83
N ASP A 289 30.30 -37.15 -9.30
CA ASP A 289 30.03 -35.75 -9.01
C ASP A 289 28.72 -35.60 -8.21
N GLY A 290 28.65 -34.56 -7.39
CA GLY A 290 27.40 -34.16 -6.73
C GLY A 290 26.66 -33.11 -7.56
N GLY A 291 25.35 -32.99 -7.34
CA GLY A 291 24.52 -32.00 -8.01
C GLY A 291 23.12 -31.88 -7.44
N ALA A 292 22.50 -30.74 -7.71
CA ALA A 292 21.10 -30.47 -7.39
C ALA A 292 20.17 -31.00 -8.49
N GLU A 293 18.86 -30.89 -8.25
CA GLU A 293 17.85 -31.27 -9.24
C GLU A 293 18.06 -30.52 -10.58
N GLY A 294 18.13 -31.29 -11.67
CA GLY A 294 18.35 -30.78 -13.02
C GLY A 294 19.82 -30.64 -13.43
N ASP A 295 20.77 -30.83 -12.51
CA ASP A 295 22.20 -30.78 -12.85
C ASP A 295 22.65 -32.07 -13.55
N VAL A 296 23.61 -31.95 -14.45
CA VAL A 296 24.25 -33.09 -15.12
C VAL A 296 25.41 -33.58 -14.25
N VAL A 297 25.33 -34.83 -13.79
CA VAL A 297 26.35 -35.47 -12.95
C VAL A 297 26.91 -36.72 -13.63
N ASN A 298 28.18 -37.00 -13.39
CA ASN A 298 28.80 -38.25 -13.82
C ASN A 298 28.58 -39.35 -12.79
N VAL A 299 28.19 -40.54 -13.24
CA VAL A 299 27.88 -41.69 -12.40
C VAL A 299 28.60 -42.92 -12.94
N MET A 300 29.27 -43.66 -12.07
CA MET A 300 29.87 -44.95 -12.39
C MET A 300 28.86 -46.08 -12.21
N ASN A 301 28.61 -46.84 -13.27
CA ASN A 301 27.83 -48.07 -13.18
C ASN A 301 28.64 -49.13 -12.42
N LEU A 302 28.07 -49.70 -11.36
CA LEU A 302 28.77 -50.67 -10.52
C LEU A 302 28.96 -52.04 -11.18
N GLN A 303 28.12 -52.40 -12.15
CA GLN A 303 28.21 -53.66 -12.89
C GLN A 303 29.23 -53.60 -14.02
N SER A 304 29.18 -52.54 -14.83
CA SER A 304 30.04 -52.40 -16.02
C SER A 304 31.33 -51.61 -15.76
N LYS A 305 31.46 -50.95 -14.60
CA LYS A 305 32.54 -50.02 -14.26
C LYS A 305 32.71 -48.85 -15.24
N ARG A 306 31.71 -48.57 -16.08
CA ARG A 306 31.72 -47.44 -17.03
C ARG A 306 31.11 -46.19 -16.39
N ALA A 307 31.70 -45.04 -16.66
CA ALA A 307 31.12 -43.74 -16.32
C ALA A 307 30.06 -43.34 -17.36
N VAL A 308 28.93 -42.83 -16.87
CA VAL A 308 27.79 -42.39 -17.66
C VAL A 308 27.33 -41.04 -17.10
N SER A 309 27.09 -40.06 -17.96
CA SER A 309 26.53 -38.76 -17.57
C SER A 309 25.01 -38.83 -17.58
N GLY A 310 24.37 -38.22 -16.59
CA GLY A 310 22.91 -38.17 -16.50
C GLY A 310 22.44 -36.95 -15.70
N VAL A 311 21.14 -36.67 -15.77
CA VAL A 311 20.52 -35.52 -15.10
C VAL A 311 19.91 -35.98 -13.78
N VAL A 312 20.20 -35.28 -12.68
CA VAL A 312 19.60 -35.57 -11.38
C VAL A 312 18.10 -35.28 -11.41
N THR A 313 17.27 -36.29 -11.18
CA THR A 313 15.79 -36.16 -11.18
C THR A 313 15.19 -36.21 -9.78
N GLY A 314 15.97 -36.62 -8.78
CA GLY A 314 15.48 -36.78 -7.41
C GLY A 314 16.60 -37.19 -6.46
N ARG A 315 16.25 -37.38 -5.19
CA ARG A 315 17.21 -37.79 -4.14
C ARG A 315 17.80 -39.15 -4.47
N GLY A 316 19.09 -39.19 -4.81
CA GLY A 316 19.77 -40.42 -5.21
C GLY A 316 19.29 -41.00 -6.54
N GLU A 317 18.60 -40.22 -7.38
CA GLU A 317 18.08 -40.66 -8.68
C GLU A 317 18.66 -39.82 -9.82
N VAL A 318 19.18 -40.51 -10.83
CA VAL A 318 19.79 -39.89 -12.01
C VAL A 318 19.18 -40.48 -13.27
N SER A 319 18.56 -39.64 -14.10
CA SER A 319 18.03 -40.03 -15.40
C SER A 319 19.11 -40.01 -16.46
N ILE A 320 19.24 -41.10 -17.22
CA ILE A 320 20.15 -41.17 -18.36
C ILE A 320 19.33 -41.11 -19.64
N SER A 321 19.78 -40.33 -20.62
CA SER A 321 19.40 -40.49 -22.02
C SER A 321 20.65 -40.85 -22.82
N VAL A 322 20.61 -41.93 -23.60
CA VAL A 322 21.65 -42.16 -24.60
C VAL A 322 21.38 -41.23 -25.77
N ALA A 323 22.37 -40.43 -26.15
CA ALA A 323 22.33 -39.74 -27.43
C ALA A 323 22.34 -40.83 -28.52
N THR A 324 21.23 -40.96 -29.24
CA THR A 324 21.16 -41.82 -30.44
C THR A 324 22.35 -41.45 -31.34
N PRO A 325 23.23 -42.40 -31.70
CA PRO A 325 24.33 -42.10 -32.60
C PRO A 325 23.75 -41.55 -33.90
N ARG A 326 24.05 -40.28 -34.21
CA ARG A 326 23.75 -39.73 -35.54
C ARG A 326 24.59 -40.54 -36.52
N ALA A 327 23.92 -41.35 -37.35
CA ALA A 327 24.57 -42.03 -38.45
C ALA A 327 25.31 -40.99 -39.29
N ALA A 328 26.59 -41.23 -39.55
CA ALA A 328 27.39 -40.39 -40.42
C ALA A 328 26.70 -40.27 -41.79
N PRO A 329 26.72 -39.10 -42.45
CA PRO A 329 26.25 -39.01 -43.82
C PRO A 329 27.08 -39.98 -44.67
N ALA A 330 26.42 -40.90 -45.35
CA ALA A 330 27.05 -41.73 -46.36
C ALA A 330 27.66 -40.80 -47.42
N ALA A 331 28.96 -40.95 -47.65
CA ALA A 331 29.66 -40.27 -48.73
C ALA A 331 29.06 -40.74 -50.05
N ASP A 332 28.56 -39.78 -50.85
CA ASP A 332 28.17 -40.00 -52.25
C ASP A 332 29.36 -40.60 -53.00
N ALA A 333 29.20 -41.84 -53.45
CA ALA A 333 30.11 -42.44 -54.40
C ALA A 333 29.96 -41.71 -55.74
N THR A 334 31.06 -41.15 -56.20
CA THR A 334 31.24 -40.62 -57.55
C THR A 334 31.07 -41.74 -58.58
N ASP A 335 30.06 -41.66 -59.44
CA ASP A 335 29.95 -42.43 -60.67
C ASP A 335 30.64 -41.67 -61.82
N PRO A 336 31.73 -42.18 -62.42
CA PRO A 336 32.31 -41.60 -63.62
C PRO A 336 31.92 -42.45 -64.84
N ASN A 337 30.65 -42.44 -65.26
CA ASN A 337 30.33 -42.89 -66.62
C ASN A 337 28.98 -42.38 -67.14
N SER A 338 28.96 -41.15 -67.66
CA SER A 338 27.88 -40.69 -68.53
C SER A 338 28.45 -39.90 -69.70
N ALA A 339 28.92 -40.62 -70.72
CA ALA A 339 29.20 -40.05 -72.04
C ALA A 339 28.85 -41.06 -73.15
N SER A 340 27.68 -40.87 -73.77
CA SER A 340 27.31 -41.35 -75.13
C SER A 340 25.97 -40.66 -75.47
N VAL A 341 25.96 -39.52 -76.18
CA VAL A 341 25.99 -39.36 -77.66
C VAL A 341 24.87 -40.11 -78.39
N LYS A 342 23.90 -39.34 -78.90
CA LYS A 342 23.22 -39.41 -80.23
C LYS A 342 22.08 -38.36 -80.24
N LEU A 343 22.25 -37.17 -80.82
CA LEU A 343 22.06 -36.76 -82.23
C LEU A 343 20.71 -37.10 -82.90
N SER A 344 20.02 -36.01 -83.26
CA SER A 344 19.28 -35.73 -84.52
C SER A 344 17.78 -36.07 -84.64
N SER A 345 16.95 -35.01 -84.75
CA SER A 345 16.17 -34.66 -85.96
C SER A 345 15.32 -33.37 -85.71
N VAL A 346 15.63 -32.23 -86.34
CA VAL A 346 14.97 -31.61 -87.53
C VAL A 346 13.52 -31.13 -87.23
N ALA A 347 13.27 -29.84 -86.90
CA ALA A 347 12.96 -28.66 -87.75
C ALA A 347 11.48 -28.57 -88.23
N PRO A 348 10.93 -27.45 -88.79
CA PRO A 348 11.28 -26.01 -88.74
C PRO A 348 10.05 -25.04 -88.59
N ASN A 349 10.32 -23.75 -88.86
CA ASN A 349 9.48 -22.58 -89.22
C ASN A 349 9.21 -21.56 -88.10
N ALA A 350 9.81 -20.35 -88.13
CA ALA A 350 9.63 -19.22 -89.09
C ALA A 350 8.21 -18.65 -88.92
N GLU A 351 8.03 -17.50 -88.27
CA GLU A 351 8.28 -16.14 -88.77
C GLU A 351 8.41 -15.13 -87.61
#